data_AF-A0A3D3UNQ9-F1
#
_entry.id   AF-A0A3D3UNQ9-F1
#
_cell.length_a   1.000
_cell.length_b   1.000
_cell.length_c   1.000
_cell.angle_alpha   90.00
_cell.angle_beta   90.00
_cell.angle_gamma   90.00
#
_symmetry.space_group_name_H-M   'P 1'
#
loop_
_entity.id
_entity.type
_entity.pdbx_description
1 polymer ?
#
loop_
_entity_poly.entity_id
_entity_poly.type
_entity_poly.pdbx_seq_one_letter_code
_entity_poly.pdbx_strand_id
1 'polypeptide(L)'
;MLEIFQNFEQMTARISPWILIIAGVTALLVGLLIWLGGLSLGKQIVAIAGALSGVIVGLFVIGRTAFSALLSAAIATVIAIIFQKVVIIALAAILAAAICFAVLAGPYIEHSQAQTAAAPNEVSAQAATPGVSESIEVLKAYALDIGEKIKQAGSQMPVQKWAVIAAPAAILIVGGLTLRRLTSALYFSVQGTLFIFAGMILLLLYKGTRPVSHIRINPSMYASVFAAMTAFGTIEQLLICKRVKKESAGEKKNGRKKPGRSKN
;
A
#
# COMPACT_ATOMS: atom_id res chain seq x y z
N MET A 1 4.31 16.48 3.22
CA MET A 1 4.07 15.29 2.34
C MET A 1 3.79 15.69 0.90
N LEU A 2 2.82 16.57 0.60
CA LEU A 2 2.51 16.98 -0.78
C LEU A 2 3.68 17.67 -1.51
N GLU A 3 4.56 18.36 -0.79
CA GLU A 3 5.75 19.00 -1.38
C GLU A 3 6.85 18.00 -1.80
N ILE A 4 6.91 16.83 -1.15
CA ILE A 4 7.74 15.68 -1.60
C ILE A 4 7.19 15.18 -2.95
N PHE A 5 5.87 15.10 -3.10
CA PHE A 5 5.25 14.75 -4.37
C PHE A 5 5.42 15.83 -5.44
N GLN A 6 5.49 17.11 -5.07
CA GLN A 6 5.82 18.20 -6.01
C GLN A 6 7.29 18.17 -6.46
N ASN A 7 8.23 17.84 -5.57
CA ASN A 7 9.62 17.55 -5.96
C ASN A 7 9.70 16.30 -6.85
N PHE A 8 8.86 15.29 -6.60
CA PHE A 8 8.74 14.13 -7.48
C PHE A 8 8.21 14.51 -8.85
N GLU A 9 7.21 15.40 -8.92
CA GLU A 9 6.62 15.98 -10.15
C GLU A 9 7.67 16.75 -10.97
N GLN A 10 8.64 17.41 -10.33
CA GLN A 10 9.80 18.01 -11.01
C GLN A 10 10.86 16.97 -11.43
N MET A 11 11.12 15.94 -10.61
CA MET A 11 12.03 14.84 -10.96
C MET A 11 11.47 13.94 -12.08
N THR A 12 10.15 13.88 -12.26
CA THR A 12 9.55 12.97 -13.25
C THR A 12 9.87 13.37 -14.70
N ALA A 13 10.23 14.63 -14.93
CA ALA A 13 10.79 15.09 -16.20
C ALA A 13 12.14 14.43 -16.54
N ARG A 14 12.83 13.86 -15.53
CA ARG A 14 14.11 13.13 -15.66
C ARG A 14 13.95 11.61 -15.62
N ILE A 15 12.75 11.06 -15.53
CA ILE A 15 12.55 9.60 -15.51
C ILE A 15 12.09 9.16 -16.90
N SER A 16 12.63 8.04 -17.41
CA SER A 16 12.22 7.49 -18.69
C SER A 16 10.69 7.31 -18.75
N PRO A 17 10.01 7.88 -19.76
CA PRO A 17 8.55 7.86 -19.84
C PRO A 17 7.96 6.45 -19.83
N TRP A 18 8.72 5.49 -20.37
CA TRP A 18 8.36 4.07 -20.37
C TRP A 18 8.24 3.47 -18.95
N ILE A 19 9.12 3.86 -18.03
CA ILE A 19 9.10 3.36 -16.65
C ILE A 19 7.84 3.85 -15.94
N LEU A 20 7.43 5.10 -16.19
CA LEU A 20 6.23 5.68 -15.61
C LEU A 20 4.95 5.01 -16.12
N ILE A 21 4.85 4.78 -17.43
CA ILE A 21 3.68 4.14 -18.03
C ILE A 21 3.56 2.72 -17.48
N ILE A 22 4.64 1.94 -17.52
CA ILE A 22 4.63 0.55 -17.05
C ILE A 22 4.27 0.52 -15.56
N ALA A 23 4.96 1.29 -14.71
CA ALA A 23 4.68 1.32 -13.28
C ALA A 23 3.25 1.80 -12.97
N GLY A 24 2.77 2.83 -13.66
CA GLY A 24 1.43 3.38 -13.50
C GLY A 24 0.33 2.39 -13.89
N VAL A 25 0.45 1.75 -15.07
CA VAL A 25 -0.50 0.72 -15.53
C VAL A 25 -0.48 -0.48 -14.59
N THR A 26 0.71 -0.98 -14.22
CA THR A 26 0.83 -2.11 -13.30
C THR A 26 0.20 -1.79 -11.94
N ALA A 27 0.48 -0.61 -11.37
CA ALA A 27 -0.11 -0.18 -10.10
C ALA A 27 -1.64 -0.09 -10.18
N LEU A 28 -2.18 0.45 -11.27
CA LEU A 28 -3.62 0.57 -11.47
C LEU A 28 -4.30 -0.80 -11.59
N LEU A 29 -3.73 -1.72 -12.38
CA LEU A 29 -4.24 -3.09 -12.53
C LEU A 29 -4.19 -3.86 -11.21
N VAL A 30 -3.06 -3.81 -10.51
CA VAL A 30 -2.91 -4.46 -9.20
C VAL A 30 -3.89 -3.86 -8.19
N GLY A 31 -4.02 -2.52 -8.17
CA GLY A 31 -4.98 -1.83 -7.31
C GLY A 31 -6.41 -2.25 -7.57
N LEU A 32 -6.80 -2.36 -8.85
CA LEU A 32 -8.14 -2.80 -9.25
C LEU A 32 -8.41 -4.24 -8.84
N LEU A 33 -7.44 -5.16 -9.04
CA LEU A 33 -7.56 -6.56 -8.62
C LEU A 33 -7.71 -6.69 -7.09
N ILE A 34 -6.92 -5.92 -6.33
CA ILE A 34 -7.04 -5.90 -4.86
C ILE A 34 -8.38 -5.28 -4.43
N TRP A 35 -8.82 -4.22 -5.11
CA TRP A 35 -10.04 -3.50 -4.79
C TRP A 35 -11.31 -4.33 -5.05
N LEU A 36 -11.37 -5.11 -6.14
CA LEU A 36 -12.51 -6.01 -6.43
C LEU A 36 -12.40 -7.37 -5.72
N GLY A 37 -11.19 -7.94 -5.67
CA GLY A 37 -10.98 -9.36 -5.32
C GLY A 37 -10.32 -9.61 -3.97
N GLY A 38 -9.98 -8.58 -3.18
CA GLY A 38 -9.13 -8.73 -1.99
C GLY A 38 -9.61 -9.80 -1.00
N LEU A 39 -10.91 -9.95 -0.81
CA LEU A 39 -11.49 -10.95 0.11
C LEU A 39 -11.52 -12.37 -0.46
N SER A 40 -11.66 -12.57 -1.77
CA SER A 40 -11.62 -13.89 -2.41
C SER A 40 -10.18 -14.36 -2.64
N LEU A 41 -9.29 -13.45 -3.00
CA LEU A 41 -7.86 -13.68 -3.22
C LEU A 41 -7.02 -13.50 -1.96
N GLY A 42 -7.64 -13.21 -0.81
CA GLY A 42 -6.94 -12.84 0.41
C GLY A 42 -5.89 -13.85 0.88
N LYS A 43 -6.06 -15.14 0.57
CA LYS A 43 -5.07 -16.17 0.89
C LYS A 43 -3.83 -16.05 0.00
N GLN A 44 -4.01 -15.78 -1.29
CA GLN A 44 -2.92 -15.58 -2.24
C GLN A 44 -2.19 -14.25 -1.97
N ILE A 45 -2.94 -13.17 -1.72
CA ILE A 45 -2.34 -11.86 -1.44
C ILE A 45 -1.48 -11.91 -0.16
N VAL A 46 -1.99 -12.56 0.91
CA VAL A 46 -1.22 -12.72 2.15
C VAL A 46 0.00 -13.63 1.95
N ALA A 47 -0.11 -14.67 1.14
CA ALA A 47 1.03 -15.52 0.80
C ALA A 47 2.12 -14.74 0.05
N ILE A 48 1.74 -13.94 -0.96
CA ILE A 48 2.67 -13.10 -1.73
C ILE A 48 3.32 -12.05 -0.83
N ALA A 49 2.54 -11.37 0.02
CA ALA A 49 3.05 -10.39 0.98
C ALA A 49 4.01 -11.03 2.00
N GLY A 50 3.68 -12.22 2.49
CA GLY A 50 4.54 -13.02 3.37
C GLY A 50 5.85 -13.43 2.69
N ALA A 51 5.78 -13.87 1.42
CA ALA A 51 6.96 -14.22 0.65
C ALA A 51 7.87 -13.00 0.44
N LEU A 52 7.32 -11.87 -0.02
CA LEU A 52 8.10 -10.65 -0.27
C LEU A 52 8.74 -10.10 1.00
N SER A 53 7.98 -10.00 2.10
CA SER A 53 8.52 -9.56 3.38
C SER A 53 9.58 -10.51 3.92
N GLY A 54 9.37 -11.83 3.79
CA GLY A 54 10.37 -12.84 4.14
C GLY A 54 11.65 -12.69 3.34
N VAL A 55 11.59 -12.55 2.01
CA VAL A 55 12.76 -12.30 1.15
C VAL A 55 13.53 -11.07 1.62
N ILE A 56 12.84 -9.96 1.90
CA ILE A 56 13.48 -8.71 2.35
C ILE A 56 14.20 -8.91 3.68
N VAL A 57 13.52 -9.51 4.66
CA VAL A 57 14.10 -9.77 5.99
C VAL A 57 15.26 -10.77 5.90
N GLY A 58 15.13 -11.84 5.13
CA GLY A 58 16.18 -12.84 4.94
C GLY A 58 17.43 -12.26 4.30
N LEU A 59 17.27 -11.44 3.26
CA LEU A 59 18.39 -10.74 2.62
C LEU A 59 19.09 -9.75 3.56
N PHE A 60 18.35 -9.13 4.47
CA PHE A 60 18.89 -8.12 5.39
C PHE A 60 19.57 -8.73 6.62
N VAL A 61 19.03 -9.82 7.16
CA VAL A 61 19.50 -10.43 8.42
C VAL A 61 20.58 -11.50 8.21
N ILE A 62 20.50 -12.29 7.12
CA ILE A 62 21.33 -13.49 6.94
C ILE A 62 22.39 -13.30 5.83
N GLY A 63 22.36 -12.15 5.16
CA GLY A 63 23.29 -11.80 4.09
C GLY A 63 22.82 -12.25 2.70
N ARG A 64 23.62 -11.92 1.68
CA ARG A 64 23.29 -12.01 0.24
C ARG A 64 23.16 -13.44 -0.33
N THR A 65 22.98 -14.46 0.49
CA THR A 65 22.89 -15.85 0.03
C THR A 65 21.46 -16.18 -0.41
N ALA A 66 21.27 -16.53 -1.68
CA ALA A 66 19.94 -16.80 -2.26
C ALA A 66 19.16 -17.90 -1.51
N PHE A 67 19.87 -18.87 -0.92
CA PHE A 67 19.26 -19.98 -0.18
C PHE A 67 18.62 -19.53 1.14
N SER A 68 19.25 -18.59 1.87
CA SER A 68 18.70 -18.08 3.12
C SER A 68 17.48 -17.18 2.89
N ALA A 69 17.52 -16.38 1.82
CA ALA A 69 16.37 -15.59 1.38
C ALA A 69 15.17 -16.50 1.03
N LEU A 70 15.40 -17.58 0.27
CA LEU A 70 14.34 -18.52 -0.11
C LEU A 70 13.74 -19.25 1.10
N LEU A 71 14.58 -19.70 2.04
CA LEU A 71 14.12 -20.39 3.24
C LEU A 71 13.31 -19.45 4.15
N SER A 72 13.76 -18.21 4.34
CA SER A 72 13.02 -17.22 5.13
C SER A 72 11.70 -16.83 4.48
N ALA A 73 11.65 -16.73 3.15
CA ALA A 73 10.45 -16.46 2.39
C ALA A 73 9.43 -17.59 2.54
N ALA A 74 9.87 -18.84 2.47
CA ALA A 74 9.01 -20.00 2.67
C ALA A 74 8.41 -20.01 4.09
N ILE A 75 9.24 -19.81 5.12
CA ILE A 75 8.80 -19.76 6.52
C ILE A 75 7.80 -18.62 6.74
N ALA A 76 8.13 -17.41 6.28
CA ALA A 76 7.24 -16.24 6.40
C ALA A 76 5.91 -16.45 5.67
N THR A 77 5.92 -17.10 4.51
CA THR A 77 4.72 -17.45 3.76
C THR A 77 3.84 -18.43 4.53
N VAL A 78 4.42 -19.48 5.11
CA VAL A 78 3.70 -20.48 5.90
C VAL A 78 3.07 -19.82 7.13
N ILE A 79 3.83 -19.00 7.85
CA ILE A 79 3.34 -18.25 9.00
C ILE A 79 2.21 -17.31 8.57
N ALA A 80 2.37 -16.58 7.47
CA ALA A 80 1.36 -15.66 6.96
C ALA A 80 0.07 -16.37 6.55
N ILE A 81 0.16 -17.57 5.97
CA ILE A 81 -1.01 -18.38 5.62
C ILE A 81 -1.73 -18.90 6.86
N ILE A 82 -0.99 -19.38 7.88
CA ILE A 82 -1.58 -19.91 9.13
C ILE A 82 -2.25 -18.78 9.91
N PHE A 83 -1.57 -17.64 10.03
CA PHE A 83 -2.02 -16.47 10.77
C PHE A 83 -2.69 -15.41 9.89
N GLN A 84 -3.22 -15.80 8.72
CA GLN A 84 -3.76 -14.89 7.70
C GLN A 84 -4.63 -13.78 8.28
N LYS A 85 -5.49 -14.13 9.24
CA LYS A 85 -6.42 -13.19 9.89
C LYS A 85 -5.70 -12.19 10.81
N VAL A 86 -4.71 -12.65 11.57
CA VAL A 86 -3.90 -11.80 12.46
C VAL A 86 -3.02 -10.88 11.64
N VAL A 87 -2.43 -11.40 10.56
CA VAL A 87 -1.59 -10.63 9.64
C VAL A 87 -2.40 -9.52 8.96
N ILE A 88 -3.62 -9.80 8.48
CA ILE A 88 -4.45 -8.75 7.86
C ILE A 88 -4.83 -7.65 8.88
N ILE A 89 -5.16 -8.02 10.12
CA ILE A 89 -5.47 -7.03 11.17
C ILE A 89 -4.22 -6.18 11.50
N ALA A 90 -3.06 -6.82 11.62
CA ALA A 90 -1.80 -6.12 11.87
C ALA A 90 -1.45 -5.17 10.70
N LEU A 91 -1.59 -5.62 9.46
CA LEU A 91 -1.38 -4.79 8.28
C LEU A 91 -2.35 -3.61 8.22
N ALA A 92 -3.61 -3.81 8.58
CA ALA A 92 -4.59 -2.74 8.65
C ALA A 92 -4.23 -1.70 9.72
N ALA A 93 -3.76 -2.14 10.89
CA ALA A 93 -3.31 -1.26 11.95
C ALA A 93 -2.06 -0.47 11.54
N ILE A 94 -1.09 -1.12 10.89
CA ILE A 94 0.11 -0.47 10.34
C ILE A 94 -0.27 0.56 9.28
N LEU A 95 -1.19 0.21 8.38
CA LEU A 95 -1.66 1.13 7.33
C LEU A 95 -2.35 2.36 7.93
N ALA A 96 -3.22 2.16 8.91
CA ALA A 96 -3.88 3.28 9.60
C ALA A 96 -2.87 4.17 10.35
N ALA A 97 -1.89 3.57 11.03
CA ALA A 97 -0.82 4.31 11.67
C ALA A 97 0.00 5.10 10.65
N ALA A 98 0.33 4.50 9.50
CA ALA A 98 1.06 5.18 8.42
C ALA A 98 0.27 6.36 7.82
N ILE A 99 -1.04 6.20 7.62
CA ILE A 99 -1.91 7.29 7.15
C ILE A 99 -1.96 8.42 8.19
N CYS A 100 -2.18 8.10 9.47
CA CYS A 100 -2.24 9.10 10.53
C CYS A 100 -0.90 9.83 10.69
N PHE A 101 0.20 9.08 10.62
CA PHE A 101 1.55 9.64 10.63
C PHE A 101 1.75 10.58 9.43
N ALA A 102 1.39 10.17 8.22
CA ALA A 102 1.53 11.01 7.02
C ALA A 102 0.78 12.35 7.13
N VAL A 103 -0.41 12.34 7.75
CA VAL A 103 -1.20 13.56 8.01
C VAL A 103 -0.57 14.42 9.09
N LEU A 104 -0.14 13.83 10.21
CA LEU A 104 0.39 14.57 11.36
C LEU A 104 1.86 15.02 11.21
N ALA A 105 2.63 14.34 10.35
CA ALA A 105 4.03 14.65 10.05
C ALA A 105 4.20 15.78 9.04
N GLY A 106 3.15 16.10 8.28
CA GLY A 106 3.11 17.21 7.32
C GLY A 106 3.85 18.47 7.77
N PRO A 107 3.47 19.10 8.90
CA PRO A 107 4.05 20.36 9.36
C PRO A 107 5.53 20.24 9.82
N TYR A 108 5.96 19.07 10.29
CA TYR A 108 7.35 18.89 10.76
C TYR A 108 8.32 18.73 9.58
N ILE A 109 7.86 18.09 8.50
CA ILE A 109 8.66 17.91 7.28
C ILE A 109 8.86 19.26 6.58
N GLU A 110 7.84 20.13 6.58
CA GLU A 110 7.94 21.50 6.03
C GLU A 110 8.97 22.36 6.78
N HIS A 111 9.02 22.27 8.11
CA HIS A 111 10.01 23.00 8.91
C HIS A 111 11.45 22.52 8.69
N SER A 112 11.67 21.21 8.58
CA SER A 112 13.00 20.66 8.29
C SER A 112 13.48 21.04 6.89
N GLN A 113 12.58 21.12 5.90
CA GLN A 113 12.93 21.49 4.53
C GLN A 113 13.27 22.98 4.38
N ALA A 114 12.59 23.87 5.12
CA ALA A 114 12.93 25.29 5.17
C ALA A 114 14.33 25.55 5.75
N GLN A 115 14.81 24.69 6.66
CA GLN A 115 16.16 24.76 7.21
C GLN A 115 17.23 24.19 6.25
N THR A 116 16.90 23.21 5.41
CA THR A 116 17.84 22.66 4.40
C THR A 116 17.93 23.53 3.14
N ALA A 117 16.89 24.30 2.80
CA ALA A 117 16.86 25.18 1.62
C ALA A 117 17.78 26.42 1.71
N ALA A 118 18.44 26.66 2.86
CA ALA A 118 19.43 27.72 3.03
C ALA A 118 20.84 27.37 2.50
N ALA A 119 21.05 26.16 1.96
CA ALA A 119 22.29 25.78 1.29
C ALA A 119 22.08 25.77 -0.24
N PRO A 120 22.80 26.62 -1.01
CA PRO A 120 22.61 26.70 -2.45
C PRO A 120 23.31 25.52 -3.13
N ASN A 121 22.56 24.56 -3.66
CA ASN A 121 23.10 23.59 -4.60
C ASN A 121 22.64 23.95 -6.01
N GLU A 122 23.45 24.78 -6.66
CA GLU A 122 23.54 24.80 -8.12
C GLU A 122 24.03 23.43 -8.60
N VAL A 123 23.20 22.66 -9.28
CA VAL A 123 23.68 21.59 -10.17
C VAL A 123 22.95 21.69 -11.51
N SER A 124 23.65 22.43 -12.37
CA SER A 124 23.65 22.53 -13.83
C SER A 124 22.65 21.70 -14.63
N ALA A 125 22.00 22.40 -15.56
CA ALA A 125 21.24 21.87 -16.66
C ALA A 125 22.15 21.12 -17.63
N GLN A 126 21.89 19.83 -17.86
CA GLN A 126 22.37 19.16 -19.06
C GLN A 126 21.32 18.19 -19.58
N ALA A 127 20.83 18.51 -20.77
CA ALA A 127 19.89 17.75 -21.57
C ALA A 127 20.58 16.52 -22.14
N ALA A 128 20.29 15.35 -21.58
CA ALA A 128 20.49 14.06 -22.23
C ALA A 128 19.46 13.09 -21.65
N THR A 129 18.80 12.32 -22.52
CA THR A 129 17.83 11.28 -22.15
C THR A 129 18.48 10.29 -21.16
N PRO A 130 18.01 10.19 -19.91
CA PRO A 130 18.70 9.43 -18.88
C PRO A 130 18.51 7.92 -19.09
N GLY A 131 19.61 7.18 -18.92
CA GLY A 131 19.60 5.72 -18.95
C GLY A 131 18.85 5.13 -17.75
N VAL A 132 18.28 3.94 -17.94
CA VAL A 132 17.48 3.23 -16.91
C VAL A 132 18.26 3.04 -15.59
N SER A 133 19.56 2.79 -15.67
CA SER A 133 20.41 2.61 -14.48
C SER A 133 20.57 3.88 -13.65
N GLU A 134 20.70 5.04 -14.31
CA GLU A 134 20.82 6.34 -13.65
C GLU A 134 19.50 6.74 -12.97
N SER A 135 18.37 6.40 -13.60
CA SER A 135 17.04 6.58 -12.99
C SER A 135 16.88 5.75 -11.70
N ILE A 136 17.44 4.54 -11.65
CA ILE A 136 17.40 3.67 -10.46
C ILE A 136 18.26 4.23 -9.33
N GLU A 137 19.43 4.78 -9.65
CA GLU A 137 20.33 5.36 -8.66
C GLU A 137 19.77 6.63 -8.03
N VAL A 138 19.18 7.51 -8.85
CA VAL A 138 18.45 8.69 -8.37
C VAL A 138 17.27 8.29 -7.50
N LEU A 139 16.49 7.27 -7.91
CA LEU A 139 15.37 6.78 -7.11
C LEU A 139 15.83 6.22 -5.76
N LYS A 140 16.97 5.52 -5.72
CA LYS A 140 17.53 4.97 -4.50
C LYS A 140 18.01 6.07 -3.55
N ALA A 141 18.74 7.06 -4.05
CA ALA A 141 19.19 8.20 -3.26
C ALA A 141 18.01 8.98 -2.67
N TYR A 142 16.97 9.18 -3.49
CA TYR A 142 15.74 9.83 -3.06
C TYR A 142 14.97 9.02 -2.00
N ALA A 143 14.90 7.70 -2.16
CA ALA A 143 14.27 6.83 -1.16
C ALA A 143 14.99 6.88 0.20
N LEU A 144 16.32 6.94 0.19
CA LEU A 144 17.12 7.05 1.41
C LEU A 144 16.93 8.43 2.09
N ASP A 145 16.91 9.51 1.31
CA ASP A 145 16.65 10.86 1.82
C ASP A 145 15.25 10.98 2.45
N ILE A 146 14.22 10.44 1.80
CA ILE A 146 12.89 10.35 2.39
C ILE A 146 12.92 9.54 3.69
N GLY A 147 13.63 8.41 3.70
CA GLY A 147 13.74 7.55 4.87
C GLY A 147 14.30 8.30 6.08
N GLU A 148 15.39 9.05 5.90
CA GLU A 148 16.00 9.81 6.99
C GLU A 148 15.09 10.97 7.44
N LYS A 149 14.41 11.64 6.51
CA LYS A 149 13.43 12.69 6.82
C LYS A 149 12.23 12.16 7.62
N ILE A 150 11.72 10.97 7.29
CA ILE A 150 10.64 10.32 8.04
C ILE A 150 11.11 9.97 9.45
N LYS A 151 12.33 9.41 9.57
CA LYS A 151 12.93 9.06 10.86
C LYS A 151 13.14 10.30 11.74
N GLN A 152 13.61 11.40 11.16
CA GLN A 152 13.80 12.67 11.86
C GLN A 152 12.48 13.31 12.26
N ALA A 153 11.46 13.28 11.40
CA ALA A 153 10.12 13.76 11.74
C ALA A 153 9.50 12.91 12.87
N GLY A 154 9.75 11.60 12.88
CA GLY A 154 9.29 10.69 13.93
C GLY A 154 9.94 10.96 15.30
N SER A 155 11.25 11.26 15.32
CA SER A 155 11.98 11.53 16.57
C SER A 155 11.66 12.89 17.18
N GLN A 156 11.28 13.88 16.36
CA GLN A 156 10.90 15.22 16.81
C GLN A 156 9.42 15.34 17.20
N MET A 157 8.60 14.31 16.98
CA MET A 157 7.18 14.35 17.30
C MET A 157 6.93 14.23 18.82
N PRO A 158 6.07 15.09 19.40
CA PRO A 158 5.69 14.98 20.80
C PRO A 158 4.88 13.69 21.03
N VAL A 159 5.06 13.08 22.21
CA VAL A 159 4.42 11.81 22.62
C VAL A 159 2.89 11.85 22.49
N GLN A 160 2.28 13.01 22.67
CA GLN A 160 0.84 13.22 22.50
C GLN A 160 0.36 12.90 21.07
N LYS A 161 1.14 13.23 20.03
CA LYS A 161 0.79 12.91 18.64
C LYS A 161 0.94 11.42 18.34
N TRP A 162 1.90 10.75 18.97
CA TRP A 162 2.01 9.29 18.91
C TRP A 162 0.78 8.59 19.51
N ALA A 163 0.21 9.13 20.59
CA ALA A 163 -1.04 8.60 21.14
C ALA A 163 -2.22 8.74 20.17
N VAL A 164 -2.32 9.85 19.44
CA VAL A 164 -3.34 10.07 18.40
C VAL A 164 -3.18 9.08 17.23
N ILE A 165 -1.95 8.71 16.86
CA ILE A 165 -1.67 7.69 15.83
C ILE A 165 -1.99 6.28 16.35
N ALA A 166 -1.66 6.01 17.62
CA ALA A 166 -1.86 4.70 18.24
C ALA A 166 -3.35 4.37 18.46
N ALA A 167 -4.19 5.39 18.73
CA ALA A 167 -5.62 5.21 18.97
C ALA A 167 -6.36 4.49 17.82
N PRO A 168 -6.33 4.95 16.55
CA PRO A 168 -7.00 4.26 15.45
C PRO A 168 -6.40 2.88 15.17
N ALA A 169 -5.09 2.69 15.35
CA ALA A 169 -4.46 1.39 15.24
C ALA A 169 -4.99 0.41 16.30
N ALA A 170 -5.10 0.85 17.56
CA ALA A 170 -5.67 0.06 18.64
C ALA A 170 -7.16 -0.26 18.40
N ILE A 171 -7.95 0.70 17.93
CA ILE A 171 -9.36 0.50 17.56
C ILE A 171 -9.47 -0.54 16.45
N LEU A 172 -8.60 -0.51 15.43
CA LEU A 172 -8.61 -1.51 14.37
C LEU A 172 -8.15 -2.90 14.86
N ILE A 173 -7.24 -2.97 15.83
CA ILE A 173 -6.84 -4.25 16.43
C ILE A 173 -8.01 -4.84 17.22
N VAL A 174 -8.60 -4.07 18.15
CA VAL A 174 -9.69 -4.52 19.02
C VAL A 174 -10.96 -4.78 18.20
N GLY A 175 -11.38 -3.81 17.41
CA GLY A 175 -12.55 -3.90 16.53
C GLY A 175 -12.37 -4.93 15.42
N GLY A 176 -11.16 -5.08 14.89
CA GLY A 176 -10.84 -6.06 13.86
C GLY A 176 -10.90 -7.50 14.34
N LEU A 177 -10.67 -7.75 15.63
CA LEU A 177 -10.91 -9.07 16.22
C LEU A 177 -12.39 -9.43 16.26
N THR A 178 -13.28 -8.45 16.49
CA THR A 178 -14.74 -8.64 16.50
C THR A 178 -15.37 -8.67 15.10
N LEU A 179 -14.95 -7.77 14.21
CA LEU A 179 -15.50 -7.59 12.86
C LEU A 179 -14.45 -7.95 11.80
N ARG A 180 -13.90 -9.16 11.91
CA ARG A 180 -12.79 -9.65 11.06
C ARG A 180 -13.04 -9.46 9.57
N ARG A 181 -14.26 -9.75 9.11
CA ARG A 181 -14.63 -9.62 7.68
C ARG A 181 -14.65 -8.17 7.21
N LEU A 182 -15.20 -7.28 8.03
CA LEU A 182 -15.26 -5.86 7.70
C LEU A 182 -13.86 -5.26 7.65
N THR A 183 -13.00 -5.63 8.59
CA THR A 183 -11.64 -5.08 8.67
C THR A 183 -10.78 -5.56 7.51
N SER A 184 -10.90 -6.83 7.10
CA SER A 184 -10.24 -7.31 5.88
C SER A 184 -10.78 -6.62 4.63
N ALA A 185 -12.10 -6.43 4.52
CA ALA A 185 -12.70 -5.73 3.39
C ALA A 185 -12.19 -4.29 3.29
N LEU A 186 -12.22 -3.59 4.42
CA LEU A 186 -11.78 -2.20 4.52
C LEU A 186 -10.29 -2.07 4.20
N TYR A 187 -9.44 -2.97 4.71
CA TYR A 187 -8.01 -2.98 4.38
C TYR A 187 -7.77 -3.14 2.88
N PHE A 188 -8.35 -4.16 2.24
CA PHE A 188 -8.15 -4.38 0.81
C PHE A 188 -8.76 -3.26 -0.03
N SER A 189 -9.89 -2.70 0.39
CA SER A 189 -10.50 -1.58 -0.31
C SER A 189 -9.64 -0.30 -0.21
N VAL A 190 -9.15 0.06 0.97
CA VAL A 190 -8.24 1.21 1.16
C VAL A 190 -6.97 1.00 0.34
N GLN A 191 -6.34 -0.18 0.45
CA GLN A 191 -5.09 -0.48 -0.24
C GLN A 191 -5.27 -0.47 -1.77
N GLY A 192 -6.34 -1.08 -2.28
CA GLY A 192 -6.66 -1.06 -3.70
C GLY A 192 -6.90 0.36 -4.20
N THR A 193 -7.62 1.19 -3.42
CA THR A 193 -7.83 2.61 -3.73
C THR A 193 -6.50 3.37 -3.77
N LEU A 194 -5.59 3.16 -2.80
CA LEU A 194 -4.26 3.77 -2.81
C LEU A 194 -3.46 3.43 -4.08
N PHE A 195 -3.47 2.16 -4.50
CA PHE A 195 -2.79 1.72 -5.73
C PHE A 195 -3.41 2.33 -6.99
N ILE A 196 -4.74 2.41 -7.07
CA ILE A 196 -5.44 3.05 -8.19
C ILE A 196 -5.05 4.53 -8.27
N PHE A 197 -5.11 5.26 -7.16
CA PHE A 197 -4.72 6.67 -7.13
C PHE A 197 -3.24 6.86 -7.46
N ALA A 198 -2.34 6.03 -6.93
CA ALA A 198 -0.92 6.08 -7.25
C ALA A 198 -0.67 5.83 -8.74
N GLY A 199 -1.31 4.82 -9.33
CA GLY A 199 -1.23 4.53 -10.76
C GLY A 199 -1.76 5.67 -11.63
N MET A 200 -2.90 6.25 -11.24
CA MET A 200 -3.47 7.41 -11.92
C MET A 200 -2.56 8.64 -11.84
N ILE A 201 -1.97 8.92 -10.68
CA ILE A 201 -1.01 10.03 -10.51
C ILE A 201 0.21 9.80 -11.41
N LEU A 202 0.78 8.59 -11.44
CA LEU A 202 1.91 8.26 -12.31
C LEU A 202 1.60 8.46 -13.80
N LEU A 203 0.42 8.02 -14.26
CA LEU A 203 -0.01 8.19 -15.66
C LEU A 203 -0.28 9.66 -16.00
N LEU A 204 -0.82 10.43 -15.07
CA LEU A 204 -1.06 11.86 -15.22
C LEU A 204 0.25 12.65 -15.25
N LEU A 205 1.23 12.27 -14.43
CA LEU A 205 2.58 12.83 -14.47
C LEU A 205 3.27 12.54 -15.80
N TYR A 206 3.11 11.32 -16.34
CA TYR A 206 3.61 10.99 -17.69
C TYR A 206 3.01 11.90 -18.77
N LYS A 207 1.71 12.23 -18.67
CA LYS A 207 1.04 13.15 -19.60
C LYS A 207 1.48 14.62 -19.42
N GLY A 208 2.38 14.91 -18.48
CA GLY A 208 2.84 16.26 -18.17
C GLY A 208 1.81 17.12 -17.44
N THR A 209 0.71 16.52 -16.96
CA THR A 209 -0.23 17.24 -16.09
C THR A 209 0.38 17.38 -14.69
N ARG A 210 -0.06 18.39 -13.93
CA ARG A 210 0.38 18.60 -12.54
C ARG A 210 -0.66 18.12 -11.51
N PRO A 211 -0.96 16.81 -11.41
CA PRO A 211 -2.06 16.30 -10.61
C PRO A 211 -1.89 16.59 -9.11
N VAL A 212 -0.65 16.61 -8.62
CA VAL A 212 -0.36 16.85 -7.20
C VAL A 212 -0.72 18.29 -6.81
N SER A 213 -0.40 19.22 -7.70
CA SER A 213 -0.71 20.64 -7.52
C SER A 213 -2.24 20.88 -7.51
N HIS A 214 -3.01 20.16 -8.33
CA HIS A 214 -4.48 20.23 -8.29
C HIS A 214 -5.09 19.61 -7.03
N ILE A 215 -4.51 18.53 -6.51
CA ILE A 215 -4.95 17.92 -5.24
C ILE A 215 -4.76 18.88 -4.07
N ARG A 216 -3.67 19.67 -4.06
CA ARG A 216 -3.40 20.67 -3.02
C ARG A 216 -4.46 21.78 -2.98
N ILE A 217 -4.98 22.17 -4.14
CA ILE A 217 -5.98 23.25 -4.23
C ILE A 217 -7.35 22.78 -3.72
N ASN A 218 -7.76 21.53 -4.03
CA ASN A 218 -9.08 21.01 -3.68
C ASN A 218 -9.02 19.69 -2.89
N PRO A 219 -8.39 19.65 -1.70
CA PRO A 219 -8.15 18.40 -0.97
C PRO A 219 -9.44 17.70 -0.55
N SER A 220 -10.52 18.45 -0.30
CA SER A 220 -11.83 17.92 0.08
C SER A 220 -12.48 17.07 -1.02
N MET A 221 -12.36 17.48 -2.28
CA MET A 221 -12.92 16.71 -3.40
C MET A 221 -12.22 15.35 -3.53
N TYR A 222 -10.89 15.34 -3.50
CA TYR A 222 -10.12 14.10 -3.61
C TYR A 222 -10.33 13.19 -2.39
N ALA A 223 -10.41 13.75 -1.18
CA ALA A 223 -10.76 13.01 0.02
C ALA A 223 -12.15 12.37 -0.09
N SER A 224 -13.14 13.10 -0.64
CA SER A 224 -14.49 12.58 -0.87
C SER A 224 -14.51 11.44 -1.88
N VAL A 225 -13.80 11.57 -3.01
CA VAL A 225 -13.70 10.49 -4.00
C VAL A 225 -13.02 9.26 -3.41
N PHE A 226 -11.93 9.46 -2.67
CA PHE A 226 -11.21 8.39 -1.99
C PHE A 226 -12.10 7.66 -0.98
N ALA A 227 -12.86 8.42 -0.17
CA ALA A 227 -13.80 7.87 0.80
C ALA A 227 -14.93 7.08 0.10
N ALA A 228 -15.48 7.62 -1.00
CA ALA A 228 -16.52 6.94 -1.77
C ALA A 228 -16.01 5.62 -2.39
N MET A 229 -14.83 5.63 -3.00
CA MET A 229 -14.20 4.42 -3.55
C MET A 229 -13.91 3.37 -2.47
N THR A 230 -13.46 3.81 -1.30
CA THR A 230 -13.21 2.93 -0.15
C THR A 230 -14.51 2.33 0.39
N ALA A 231 -15.55 3.14 0.55
CA ALA A 231 -16.85 2.67 1.03
C ALA A 231 -17.46 1.66 0.05
N PHE A 232 -17.46 2.00 -1.25
CA PHE A 232 -18.00 1.14 -2.29
C PHE A 232 -17.24 -0.18 -2.40
N GLY A 233 -15.92 -0.14 -2.45
CA GLY A 233 -15.11 -1.37 -2.50
C GLY A 233 -15.30 -2.25 -1.26
N THR A 234 -15.45 -1.64 -0.08
CA THR A 234 -15.75 -2.40 1.15
C THR A 234 -17.10 -3.11 1.05
N ILE A 235 -18.13 -2.43 0.52
CA ILE A 235 -19.47 -3.01 0.33
C ILE A 235 -19.43 -4.16 -0.69
N GLU A 236 -18.83 -3.94 -1.86
CA GLU A 236 -18.69 -4.95 -2.91
C GLU A 236 -17.99 -6.21 -2.40
N GLN A 237 -16.87 -6.04 -1.72
CA GLN A 237 -16.11 -7.17 -1.17
C GLN A 237 -16.92 -7.95 -0.12
N LEU A 238 -17.72 -7.28 0.71
CA LEU A 238 -18.61 -7.96 1.65
C LEU A 238 -19.75 -8.72 0.95
N LEU A 239 -20.33 -8.15 -0.11
CA LEU A 239 -21.41 -8.76 -0.88
C LEU A 239 -20.95 -10.00 -1.65
N ILE A 240 -19.83 -9.92 -2.36
CA ILE A 240 -19.24 -11.03 -3.11
C ILE A 240 -18.95 -12.21 -2.19
N CYS A 241 -18.32 -11.95 -1.03
CA CYS A 241 -17.97 -13.00 -0.07
C CYS A 241 -19.20 -13.66 0.58
N LYS A 242 -20.30 -12.92 0.75
CA LYS A 242 -21.58 -13.46 1.24
C LYS A 242 -22.20 -14.44 0.23
N ARG A 243 -22.13 -14.13 -1.08
CA ARG A 243 -22.61 -15.01 -2.15
C ARG A 243 -21.86 -16.34 -2.19
N VAL A 244 -20.52 -16.30 -2.23
CA VAL A 244 -19.66 -17.51 -2.29
C VAL A 244 -19.88 -18.45 -1.09
N LYS A 245 -20.06 -17.91 0.11
CA LYS A 245 -20.36 -18.73 1.30
C LYS A 245 -21.76 -19.37 1.24
N LYS A 246 -22.75 -18.67 0.68
CA LYS A 246 -24.12 -19.18 0.56
C LYS A 246 -24.19 -20.34 -0.45
N GLU A 247 -23.44 -20.22 -1.54
CA GLU A 247 -23.38 -21.21 -2.62
C GLU A 247 -22.70 -22.51 -2.15
N SER A 248 -21.52 -22.40 -1.53
CA SER A 248 -20.80 -23.56 -0.95
C SER A 248 -21.56 -24.29 0.19
N ALA A 249 -22.41 -23.57 0.93
CA ALA A 249 -23.25 -24.17 1.98
C ALA A 249 -24.49 -24.87 1.41
N GLY A 250 -25.05 -24.37 0.30
CA GLY A 250 -26.16 -24.99 -0.43
C GLY A 250 -25.73 -26.30 -1.11
N GLU A 251 -24.56 -26.30 -1.72
CA GLU A 251 -23.99 -27.48 -2.39
C GLU A 251 -23.67 -28.61 -1.39
N LYS A 252 -23.13 -28.29 -0.21
CA LYS A 252 -22.94 -29.27 0.87
C LYS A 252 -24.23 -29.85 1.43
N LYS A 253 -25.35 -29.10 1.39
CA LYS A 253 -26.67 -29.60 1.80
C LYS A 253 -27.31 -30.52 0.74
N ASN A 254 -27.11 -30.24 -0.55
CA ASN A 254 -27.59 -31.11 -1.63
C ASN A 254 -26.74 -32.38 -1.81
N GLY A 255 -25.43 -32.33 -1.60
CA GLY A 255 -24.55 -33.50 -1.66
C GLY A 255 -24.83 -34.54 -0.57
N ARG A 256 -25.45 -34.14 0.55
CA ARG A 256 -25.86 -35.05 1.64
C ARG A 256 -27.22 -35.72 1.41
N LYS A 257 -27.94 -35.36 0.34
CA LYS A 257 -29.26 -35.92 -0.04
C LYS A 257 -29.19 -36.87 -1.24
N LYS A 258 -28.14 -37.67 -1.39
CA LYS A 258 -28.23 -38.91 -2.18
C LYS A 258 -28.53 -40.08 -1.24
N PRO A 259 -29.79 -40.54 -1.12
CA PRO A 259 -30.10 -41.76 -0.41
C PRO A 259 -29.69 -42.95 -1.27
N GLY A 260 -29.13 -43.98 -0.64
CA GLY A 260 -28.91 -45.25 -1.31
C GLY A 260 -30.23 -45.88 -1.72
N ARG A 261 -30.31 -46.39 -2.95
CA ARG A 261 -30.92 -47.69 -3.29
C ARG A 261 -30.79 -47.91 -4.80
N SER A 262 -29.93 -48.84 -5.19
CA SER A 262 -30.22 -49.74 -6.30
C SER A 262 -29.35 -50.98 -6.11
N LYS A 263 -29.86 -51.91 -5.31
CA LYS A 263 -29.56 -53.33 -5.54
C LYS A 263 -30.65 -53.79 -6.51
N ASN A 264 -30.25 -54.08 -7.74
CA ASN A 264 -30.78 -55.15 -8.54
C ASN A 264 -29.58 -55.87 -9.14
#